data_AF-A0A6L3IIC3-F1
#
_entry.id   AF-A0A6L3IIC3-F1
#
_cell.length_a   1.000
_cell.length_b   1.000
_cell.length_c   1.000
_cell.angle_alpha   90.00
_cell.angle_beta   90.00
_cell.angle_gamma   90.00
#
_symmetry.space_group_name_H-M   'P 1'
#
loop_
_entity.id
_entity.type
_entity.pdbx_description
1 polymer ?
#
loop_
_entity_poly.entity_id
_entity_poly.type
_entity_poly.pdbx_seq_one_letter_code
_entity_poly.pdbx_strand_id
1 'polypeptide(L)'
;PEIVEHTPETEEGDKQPSRFTYQDLTSEQHNEALTAAFKEKPIKGFDRMVEELTQAYADIGFKRGRSVIIKMLKYLINEQKLIVKRDNHYYFGYTPAEIDLFHEEE
;
A
#
# COMPACT_ATOMS: atom_id res chain seq x y z
N PRO A 1 -53.10 37.86 -8.67
CA PRO A 1 -52.72 37.14 -7.43
C PRO A 1 -51.22 36.87 -7.51
N GLU A 2 -50.45 37.65 -6.75
CA GLU A 2 -49.02 37.41 -6.52
C GLU A 2 -48.85 36.04 -5.85
N ILE A 3 -47.99 35.21 -6.41
CA ILE A 3 -47.35 34.13 -5.66
C ILE A 3 -45.94 34.60 -5.36
N VAL A 4 -45.75 34.80 -4.06
CA VAL A 4 -44.58 35.29 -3.38
C VAL A 4 -43.50 34.21 -3.40
N GLU A 5 -42.25 34.68 -3.41
CA GLU A 5 -40.95 34.05 -3.16
C GLU A 5 -40.97 32.65 -2.50
N HIS A 6 -40.00 31.82 -2.89
CA HIS A 6 -38.88 31.44 -2.03
C HIS A 6 -37.84 30.63 -2.84
N THR A 7 -36.73 31.29 -3.20
CA THR A 7 -35.39 30.69 -3.16
C THR A 7 -34.75 31.18 -1.86
N PRO A 8 -33.95 30.36 -1.14
CA PRO A 8 -32.64 29.92 -1.63
C PRO A 8 -32.20 28.51 -1.16
N GLU A 9 -31.02 28.08 -1.65
CA GLU A 9 -29.96 27.27 -1.01
C GLU A 9 -30.38 26.16 -0.02
N THR A 10 -29.90 24.92 -0.05
CA THR A 10 -28.49 24.49 -0.02
C THR A 10 -28.56 22.96 -0.07
N GLU A 11 -27.87 22.28 -0.98
CA GLU A 11 -27.35 20.94 -0.70
C GLU A 11 -25.97 20.85 -1.35
N GLU A 12 -25.03 21.51 -0.70
CA GLU A 12 -23.63 21.09 -0.69
C GLU A 12 -23.62 19.62 -0.31
N GLY A 13 -23.65 18.76 -1.32
CA GLY A 13 -23.36 17.35 -1.14
C GLY A 13 -21.96 17.27 -0.56
N ASP A 14 -21.90 17.02 0.75
CA ASP A 14 -20.74 16.63 1.54
C ASP A 14 -20.01 15.52 0.78
N LYS A 15 -19.15 15.93 -0.16
CA LYS A 15 -18.15 15.06 -0.76
C LYS A 15 -17.16 14.85 0.36
N GLN A 16 -17.48 13.92 1.27
CA GLN A 16 -16.49 13.31 2.13
C GLN A 16 -15.26 13.08 1.27
N PRO A 17 -14.09 13.62 1.65
CA PRO A 17 -12.89 13.43 0.84
C PRO A 17 -12.74 11.93 0.64
N SER A 18 -12.80 11.50 -0.61
CA SER A 18 -12.63 10.12 -1.05
C SER A 18 -11.56 9.49 -0.16
N ARG A 19 -11.98 8.55 0.70
CA ARG A 19 -11.19 8.10 1.84
C ARG A 19 -9.81 7.66 1.36
N PHE A 20 -8.79 8.50 1.50
CA PHE A 20 -7.45 8.31 0.93
C PHE A 20 -6.95 6.87 1.15
N THR A 21 -6.77 6.12 0.06
CA THR A 21 -6.46 4.68 0.06
C THR A 21 -5.00 4.43 -0.31
N TYR A 22 -4.59 3.16 -0.26
CA TYR A 22 -3.25 2.77 -0.68
C TYR A 22 -3.05 2.86 -2.20
N GLN A 23 -4.11 2.97 -2.99
CA GLN A 23 -4.03 3.13 -4.45
C GLN A 23 -3.79 4.59 -4.84
N ASP A 24 -4.03 5.52 -3.92
CA ASP A 24 -3.80 6.96 -4.12
C ASP A 24 -2.35 7.36 -3.78
N LEU A 25 -1.54 6.44 -3.26
CA LEU A 25 -0.11 6.66 -2.99
C LEU A 25 0.67 6.66 -4.31
N THR A 26 1.66 7.55 -4.40
CA THR A 26 2.55 7.57 -5.56
C THR A 26 3.50 6.40 -5.53
N SER A 27 4.05 6.04 -6.69
CA SER A 27 5.11 5.03 -6.77
C SER A 27 6.31 5.39 -5.90
N GLU A 28 6.65 6.68 -5.76
CA GLU A 28 7.74 7.14 -4.89
C GLU A 28 7.43 6.84 -3.41
N GLN A 29 6.22 7.13 -2.95
CA GLN A 29 5.79 6.81 -1.57
C GLN A 29 5.81 5.30 -1.30
N HIS A 30 5.35 4.49 -2.25
CA HIS A 30 5.46 3.04 -2.16
C HIS A 30 6.93 2.59 -2.05
N ASN A 31 7.80 3.12 -2.91
CA ASN A 31 9.23 2.77 -2.89
C ASN A 31 9.92 3.20 -1.60
N GLU A 32 9.61 4.38 -1.07
CA GLU A 32 10.18 4.87 0.19
C GLU A 32 9.82 3.93 1.36
N ALA A 33 8.52 3.63 1.50
CA ALA A 33 8.06 2.71 2.54
C ALA A 33 8.61 1.28 2.34
N LEU A 34 8.72 0.79 1.11
CA LEU A 34 9.29 -0.53 0.84
C LEU A 34 10.79 -0.58 1.15
N THR A 35 11.54 0.46 0.81
CA THR A 35 12.96 0.57 1.16
C THR A 35 13.15 0.52 2.68
N ALA A 36 12.29 1.23 3.43
CA ALA A 36 12.31 1.23 4.89
C ALA A 36 11.87 -0.11 5.51
N ALA A 37 10.90 -0.82 4.92
CA ALA A 37 10.44 -2.12 5.40
C ALA A 37 11.47 -3.23 5.16
N PHE A 38 12.06 -3.30 3.97
CA PHE A 38 12.96 -4.37 3.59
C PHE A 38 14.40 -4.17 4.10
N LYS A 39 14.86 -2.92 4.28
CA LYS A 39 16.22 -2.62 4.79
C LYS A 39 17.30 -3.43 4.06
N GLU A 40 17.18 -3.51 2.73
CA GLU A 40 18.08 -4.24 1.84
C GLU A 40 18.13 -5.76 2.07
N LYS A 41 17.12 -6.34 2.73
CA LYS A 41 17.01 -7.80 2.95
C LYS A 41 15.60 -8.30 2.66
N PRO A 42 15.45 -9.53 2.14
CA PRO A 42 14.14 -10.14 1.97
C PRO A 42 13.49 -10.41 3.33
N ILE A 43 12.16 -10.29 3.36
CA ILE A 43 11.37 -10.56 4.57
C ILE A 43 10.83 -11.98 4.49
N LYS A 44 11.12 -12.79 5.51
CA LYS A 44 10.58 -14.16 5.66
C LYS A 44 9.36 -14.15 6.57
N GLY A 45 8.25 -14.72 6.09
CA GLY A 45 7.01 -14.87 6.86
C GLY A 45 5.97 -13.80 6.55
N PHE A 46 4.72 -14.22 6.43
CA PHE A 46 3.59 -13.33 6.18
C PHE A 46 3.32 -12.35 7.33
N ASP A 47 3.27 -12.82 8.58
CA ASP A 47 3.06 -11.95 9.74
C ASP A 47 4.11 -10.83 9.80
N ARG A 48 5.40 -11.20 9.68
CA ARG A 48 6.49 -10.25 9.71
C ARG A 48 6.45 -9.27 8.54
N MET A 49 6.15 -9.75 7.33
CA MET A 49 5.94 -8.87 6.16
C MET A 49 4.86 -7.82 6.42
N VAL A 50 3.73 -8.23 6.99
CA VAL A 50 2.62 -7.33 7.30
C VAL A 50 2.99 -6.35 8.42
N GLU A 51 3.73 -6.77 9.44
CA GLU A 51 4.20 -5.90 10.51
C GLU A 51 5.18 -4.83 9.99
N GLU A 52 6.21 -5.22 9.25
CA GLU A 52 7.19 -4.28 8.67
C GLU A 52 6.51 -3.31 7.69
N LEU A 53 5.58 -3.78 6.85
CA LEU A 53 4.76 -2.91 5.99
C LEU A 53 3.92 -1.93 6.80
N THR A 54 3.29 -2.39 7.88
CA THR A 54 2.45 -1.53 8.72
C THR A 54 3.27 -0.39 9.31
N GLN A 55 4.47 -0.70 9.80
CA GLN A 55 5.38 0.29 10.38
C GLN A 55 5.90 1.26 9.31
N ALA A 56 6.45 0.76 8.22
CA ALA A 56 7.07 1.61 7.20
C ALA A 56 6.07 2.55 6.51
N TYR A 57 4.84 2.08 6.27
CA TYR A 57 3.79 2.95 5.74
C TYR A 57 3.29 3.96 6.78
N ALA A 58 3.30 3.62 8.07
CA ALA A 58 3.00 4.59 9.12
C ALA A 58 4.07 5.68 9.21
N ASP A 59 5.34 5.36 8.97
CA ASP A 59 6.47 6.30 9.02
C ASP A 59 6.35 7.38 7.92
N ILE A 60 5.83 7.03 6.74
CA ILE A 60 5.54 7.99 5.65
C ILE A 60 4.17 8.69 5.80
N GLY A 61 3.48 8.52 6.94
CA GLY A 61 2.18 9.14 7.22
C GLY A 61 0.95 8.36 6.76
N PHE A 62 1.11 7.19 6.13
CA PHE A 62 0.00 6.30 5.74
C PHE A 62 -0.29 5.24 6.81
N LYS A 63 -0.78 5.67 7.97
CA LYS A 63 -1.14 4.75 9.06
C LYS A 63 -2.45 4.00 8.75
N ARG A 64 -2.38 2.67 8.67
CA ARG A 64 -3.54 1.79 8.43
C ARG A 64 -3.47 0.51 9.24
N GLY A 65 -4.64 -0.10 9.46
CA GLY A 65 -4.76 -1.38 10.14
C GLY A 65 -4.37 -2.56 9.26
N ARG A 66 -4.09 -3.70 9.91
CA ARG A 66 -3.59 -4.93 9.30
C ARG A 66 -4.35 -5.38 8.06
N SER A 67 -5.69 -5.36 8.09
CA SER A 67 -6.51 -5.79 6.94
C SER A 67 -6.30 -4.93 5.69
N VAL A 68 -6.06 -3.62 5.85
CA VAL A 68 -5.76 -2.73 4.73
C VAL A 68 -4.35 -2.98 4.21
N ILE A 69 -3.39 -3.19 5.11
CA ILE A 69 -2.00 -3.52 4.76
C ILE A 69 -1.93 -4.85 4.00
N ILE A 70 -2.72 -5.85 4.37
CA ILE A 70 -2.79 -7.13 3.64
C ILE A 70 -3.35 -6.92 2.22
N LYS A 71 -4.37 -6.09 2.05
CA LYS A 71 -4.92 -5.74 0.73
C LYS A 71 -3.87 -4.99 -0.10
N MET A 72 -3.17 -4.05 0.52
CA MET A 72 -2.09 -3.30 -0.11
C MET A 72 -0.92 -4.22 -0.51
N LEU A 73 -0.50 -5.17 0.32
CA LEU A 73 0.51 -6.15 -0.04
C LEU A 73 0.11 -6.94 -1.30
N LYS A 74 -1.15 -7.37 -1.40
CA LYS A 74 -1.66 -8.02 -2.61
C LYS A 74 -1.63 -7.10 -3.83
N TYR A 75 -1.94 -5.82 -3.65
CA TYR A 75 -1.85 -4.79 -4.70
C TYR A 75 -0.40 -4.59 -5.17
N LEU A 76 0.55 -4.52 -4.23
CA LEU A 76 1.97 -4.34 -4.52
C LEU A 76 2.60 -5.53 -5.27
N ILE A 77 2.12 -6.74 -5.02
CA ILE A 77 2.56 -7.96 -5.71
C ILE A 77 1.92 -8.06 -7.10
N ASN A 78 0.60 -7.93 -7.19
CA ASN A 78 -0.13 -8.28 -8.41
C ASN A 78 -0.24 -7.12 -9.41
N GLU A 79 -0.48 -5.90 -8.92
CA GLU A 79 -0.76 -4.74 -9.77
C GLU A 79 0.49 -3.89 -9.98
N GLN A 80 1.15 -3.47 -8.89
CA GLN A 80 2.36 -2.65 -8.99
C GLN A 80 3.61 -3.47 -9.31
N LYS A 81 3.59 -4.79 -9.05
CA LYS A 81 4.73 -5.71 -9.24
C LYS A 81 6.03 -5.22 -8.59
N LEU A 82 5.92 -4.48 -7.49
CA LEU A 82 7.07 -3.98 -6.72
C LEU A 82 7.63 -5.05 -5.80
N ILE A 83 6.77 -5.97 -5.33
CA ILE A 83 7.18 -7.08 -4.46
C ILE A 83 7.04 -8.39 -5.21
N VAL A 84 8.08 -9.22 -5.16
CA VAL A 84 8.05 -10.60 -5.63
C VAL A 84 7.92 -11.52 -4.42
N LYS A 85 6.94 -12.43 -4.44
CA LYS A 85 6.76 -13.46 -3.42
C LYS A 85 7.22 -14.81 -3.95
N ARG A 86 8.14 -15.46 -3.25
CA ARG A 86 8.59 -16.84 -3.52
C ARG A 86 8.53 -17.64 -2.23
N ASP A 87 7.74 -18.71 -2.24
CA ASP A 87 7.42 -19.50 -1.04
C ASP A 87 6.91 -18.63 0.11
N ASN A 88 7.70 -18.53 1.18
CA ASN A 88 7.45 -17.72 2.36
C ASN A 88 8.35 -16.48 2.45
N HIS A 89 9.08 -16.15 1.38
CA HIS A 89 9.94 -14.99 1.28
C HIS A 89 9.33 -13.94 0.36
N TYR A 90 9.50 -12.68 0.76
CA TYR A 90 9.13 -11.51 -0.01
C TYR A 90 10.41 -10.77 -0.37
N TYR A 91 10.47 -10.28 -1.59
CA TYR A 91 11.63 -9.60 -2.17
C TYR A 91 11.20 -8.26 -2.76
N PHE A 92 12.00 -7.23 -2.54
CA PHE A 92 11.86 -5.90 -3.12
C PHE A 92 13.24 -5.46 -3.62
N GLY A 93 13.30 -4.92 -4.84
CA GLY A 93 14.56 -4.47 -5.44
C GLY A 93 15.48 -5.57 -5.98
N TYR A 94 15.01 -6.83 -6.05
CA TYR A 94 15.76 -7.95 -6.63
C TYR A 94 15.16 -8.37 -7.97
N THR A 95 16.03 -8.72 -8.91
CA THR A 95 15.65 -9.38 -10.16
C THR A 95 15.24 -10.83 -9.91
N PRO A 96 14.39 -11.42 -10.77
CA PRO A 96 14.05 -12.84 -10.66
C PRO A 96 15.28 -13.77 -10.57
N ALA A 97 16.34 -13.46 -11.33
CA ALA A 97 17.59 -14.22 -11.32
C ALA A 97 18.34 -14.15 -9.97
N GLU A 98 18.36 -12.98 -9.33
CA GLU A 98 18.92 -12.86 -7.97
C GLU A 98 18.08 -13.65 -6.97
N ILE A 99 16.75 -13.64 -7.11
CA ILE A 99 15.85 -14.43 -6.28
C ILE A 99 16.07 -15.93 -6.51
N ASP A 100 16.27 -16.38 -7.75
CA ASP A 100 16.61 -17.78 -8.09
C ASP A 100 17.91 -18.19 -7.39
N LEU A 101 18.95 -17.35 -7.41
CA LEU A 101 20.23 -17.64 -6.76
C LEU A 101 20.08 -17.90 -5.24
N PHE A 102 19.19 -17.18 -4.55
CA PHE A 102 18.92 -17.42 -3.12
C PHE A 102 18.24 -18.78 -2.85
N HIS A 103 17.67 -19.42 -3.87
CA HIS A 103 16.94 -20.69 -3.76
C HIS A 103 17.64 -21.87 -4.46
N GLU A 104 18.63 -21.63 -5.32
CA GLU A 104 19.43 -22.67 -5.98
C GLU A 104 20.47 -23.33 -5.05
N GLU A 105 20.74 -22.77 -3.87
CA GLU A 105 21.71 -23.34 -2.90
C GLU A 105 21.12 -24.39 -1.92
N GLU A 106 19.93 -24.96 -2.17
CA GLU A 106 19.35 -26.05 -1.34
C GLU A 106 19.53 -27.46 -1.94
#